data_AF-A0A1Q4DF65-F1
#
_entry.id   AF-A0A1Q4DF65-F1
#
_cell.length_a   1.000
_cell.length_b   1.000
_cell.length_c   1.000
_cell.angle_alpha   90.00
_cell.angle_beta   90.00
_cell.angle_gamma   90.00
#
_symmetry.space_group_name_H-M   'P 1'
#
loop_
_entity.id
_entity.type
_entity.pdbx_description
1 polymer ?
#
loop_
_entity_poly.entity_id
_entity_poly.type
_entity_poly.pdbx_seq_one_letter_code
_entity_poly.pdbx_strand_id
1 'polypeptide(L)'
;MTKSCVHLAIAVAVSAAVVSVQAGAAQAAPATPSQRNERFASVTPAEPLLRSRSDAAQQAAQVPGATALLLEALRWRGHTAKQIGVPSQLWCADFMNFVLKRAGGKGTGSRAARSFLKYGKLLDGPRVGAIAILYRGPNNGHVGVVRGTDGQGNPILISGNHGPTVMQSTYPKERVLGYVMPPDYVLHEMAAAARKSASAE
;
A
#
# COMPACT_ATOMS: atom_id res chain seq x y z
N MET A 1 38.34 20.84 60.82
CA MET A 1 38.25 19.44 61.31
C MET A 1 37.07 18.76 60.64
N THR A 2 37.33 17.89 59.65
CA THR A 2 36.52 16.77 59.08
C THR A 2 37.14 16.39 57.72
N LYS A 3 38.05 15.40 57.67
CA LYS A 3 37.90 14.00 57.21
C LYS A 3 37.55 13.87 55.71
N SER A 4 38.51 13.45 54.86
CA SER A 4 38.70 12.07 54.33
C SER A 4 37.71 11.73 53.19
N CYS A 5 37.98 10.99 52.13
CA CYS A 5 39.12 10.25 51.60
C CYS A 5 38.82 10.00 50.11
N VAL A 6 39.88 9.90 49.28
CA VAL A 6 39.83 9.51 47.87
C VAL A 6 39.72 7.97 47.76
N HIS A 7 38.89 7.47 46.86
CA HIS A 7 38.76 6.08 46.39
C HIS A 7 38.39 6.17 44.91
N LEU A 8 38.72 5.27 44.00
CA LEU A 8 39.68 4.17 43.88
C LEU A 8 39.55 3.80 42.38
N ALA A 9 40.66 3.71 41.65
CA ALA A 9 40.67 3.27 40.26
C ALA A 9 40.40 1.75 40.16
N ILE A 10 39.57 1.32 39.21
CA ILE A 10 39.56 -0.06 38.70
C ILE A 10 39.44 -0.01 37.17
N ALA A 11 40.55 -0.34 36.51
CA ALA A 11 40.64 -0.60 35.08
C ALA A 11 40.22 -2.05 34.81
N VAL A 12 39.38 -2.27 33.79
CA VAL A 12 39.08 -3.60 33.26
C VAL A 12 39.57 -3.66 31.82
N ALA A 13 40.62 -4.44 31.62
CA ALA A 13 41.14 -4.83 30.31
C ALA A 13 40.28 -5.96 29.74
N VAL A 14 39.90 -5.86 28.46
CA VAL A 14 39.28 -6.95 27.70
C VAL A 14 40.20 -7.29 26.54
N SER A 15 40.83 -8.46 26.63
CA SER A 15 41.69 -9.03 25.60
C SER A 15 40.89 -9.89 24.60
N ALA A 16 41.37 -9.87 23.36
CA ALA A 16 40.77 -10.44 22.15
C ALA A 16 40.80 -11.97 22.07
N ALA A 17 39.90 -12.53 21.23
CA ALA A 17 40.13 -13.80 20.54
C ALA A 17 39.48 -13.77 19.15
N VAL A 18 40.33 -13.89 18.13
CA VAL A 18 40.00 -14.13 16.72
C VAL A 18 40.00 -15.64 16.46
N VAL A 19 38.98 -16.15 15.77
CA VAL A 19 38.97 -17.52 15.24
C VAL A 19 38.72 -17.46 13.74
N SER A 20 39.70 -17.95 12.99
CA SER A 20 39.68 -18.12 11.53
C SER A 20 39.33 -19.57 11.21
N VAL A 21 38.51 -19.81 10.18
CA VAL A 21 38.34 -21.13 9.55
C VAL A 21 38.48 -20.97 8.04
N GLN A 22 39.44 -21.70 7.46
CA GLN A 22 39.71 -21.81 6.03
C GLN A 22 38.98 -23.01 5.40
N ALA A 23 38.81 -22.91 4.08
CA ALA A 23 38.05 -23.77 3.18
C ALA A 23 38.64 -25.17 2.95
N GLY A 24 37.78 -26.10 2.50
CA GLY A 24 38.18 -27.36 1.89
C GLY A 24 37.17 -27.79 0.82
N ALA A 25 37.64 -27.86 -0.44
CA ALA A 25 36.94 -28.47 -1.56
C ALA A 25 37.55 -29.85 -1.84
N ALA A 26 36.74 -30.86 -2.17
CA ALA A 26 37.20 -32.13 -2.73
C ALA A 26 36.16 -32.70 -3.71
N GLN A 27 36.66 -33.25 -4.82
CA GLN A 27 35.98 -33.63 -6.05
C GLN A 27 35.56 -35.13 -6.07
N ALA A 28 34.69 -35.47 -7.04
CA ALA A 28 34.10 -36.77 -7.39
C ALA A 28 35.13 -37.89 -7.72
N ALA A 29 34.83 -39.20 -7.69
CA ALA A 29 33.89 -39.99 -8.53
C ALA A 29 33.89 -41.50 -8.09
N PRO A 30 33.44 -42.49 -8.91
CA PRO A 30 32.07 -42.90 -9.27
C PRO A 30 31.74 -44.38 -8.89
N ALA A 31 30.46 -44.78 -8.93
CA ALA A 31 30.01 -46.13 -9.36
C ALA A 31 28.47 -46.27 -9.30
N THR A 32 27.83 -46.36 -10.46
CA THR A 32 26.50 -46.97 -10.68
C THR A 32 26.66 -48.50 -10.71
N PRO A 33 25.65 -49.29 -10.26
CA PRO A 33 24.64 -49.72 -11.23
C PRO A 33 23.18 -49.85 -10.71
N SER A 34 22.29 -49.59 -11.68
CA SER A 34 21.01 -50.24 -11.98
C SER A 34 19.88 -50.33 -10.93
N GLN A 35 18.88 -49.49 -11.18
CA GLN A 35 17.48 -49.85 -11.49
C GLN A 35 16.70 -50.71 -10.46
N ARG A 36 15.84 -50.04 -9.68
CA ARG A 36 14.37 -50.22 -9.75
C ARG A 36 13.69 -49.05 -9.02
N ASN A 37 12.65 -48.55 -9.65
CA ASN A 37 12.09 -47.22 -9.50
C ASN A 37 11.15 -47.10 -8.29
N GLU A 38 11.66 -46.71 -7.12
CA GLU A 38 10.85 -46.17 -6.01
C GLU A 38 11.65 -45.08 -5.26
N ARG A 39 11.22 -43.82 -5.37
CA ARG A 39 11.70 -42.71 -4.54
C ARG A 39 10.51 -42.06 -3.85
N PHE A 40 10.37 -42.37 -2.57
CA PHE A 40 9.63 -41.60 -1.57
C PHE A 40 10.15 -40.16 -1.48
N ALA A 41 9.28 -39.18 -1.21
CA ALA A 41 9.46 -38.18 -0.16
C ALA A 41 8.23 -37.24 -0.07
N SER A 42 7.66 -37.20 1.12
CA SER A 42 6.65 -36.27 1.63
C SER A 42 7.03 -34.79 1.52
N VAL A 43 6.18 -33.97 0.90
CA VAL A 43 6.07 -32.52 1.16
C VAL A 43 4.59 -32.09 0.99
N THR A 44 3.95 -31.67 2.08
CA THR A 44 2.65 -30.97 2.06
C THR A 44 2.86 -29.46 1.86
N PRO A 45 1.80 -28.71 1.53
CA PRO A 45 1.55 -28.11 0.23
C PRO A 45 2.28 -26.76 0.04
N ALA A 46 2.92 -26.59 -1.13
CA ALA A 46 3.20 -25.25 -1.63
C ALA A 46 1.88 -24.63 -2.14
N GLU A 47 1.16 -23.95 -1.25
CA GLU A 47 0.06 -23.05 -1.62
C GLU A 47 0.54 -22.05 -2.69
N PRO A 48 -0.23 -21.82 -3.76
CA PRO A 48 0.23 -21.02 -4.88
C PRO A 48 0.07 -19.53 -4.58
N LEU A 49 1.12 -18.92 -4.01
CA LEU A 49 1.31 -17.47 -3.93
C LEU A 49 1.22 -16.74 -5.30
N LEU A 50 1.20 -17.50 -6.40
CA LEU A 50 1.04 -16.98 -7.76
C LEU A 50 -0.43 -16.71 -8.16
N ARG A 51 -1.43 -17.35 -7.54
CA ARG A 51 -2.85 -17.14 -7.90
C ARG A 51 -3.37 -15.76 -7.48
N SER A 52 -2.86 -15.22 -6.36
CA SER A 52 -3.37 -13.97 -5.79
C SER A 52 -2.99 -12.70 -6.58
N ARG A 53 -1.83 -12.67 -7.25
CA ARG A 53 -1.38 -11.47 -8.00
C ARG A 53 -2.08 -11.33 -9.34
N SER A 54 -2.29 -12.44 -10.04
CA SER A 54 -2.98 -12.48 -11.31
C SER A 54 -4.46 -12.16 -11.14
N ASP A 55 -5.13 -12.75 -10.15
CA ASP A 55 -6.54 -12.47 -9.88
C ASP A 55 -6.77 -11.04 -9.38
N ALA A 56 -5.86 -10.47 -8.58
CA ALA A 56 -5.95 -9.07 -8.15
C ALA A 56 -5.69 -8.08 -9.30
N ALA A 57 -4.73 -8.39 -10.19
CA ALA A 57 -4.46 -7.61 -11.41
C ALA A 57 -5.59 -7.76 -12.43
N GLN A 58 -6.19 -8.93 -12.56
CA GLN A 58 -7.36 -9.19 -13.41
C GLN A 58 -8.59 -8.50 -12.83
N GLN A 59 -8.84 -8.56 -11.51
CA GLN A 59 -9.86 -7.78 -10.79
C GLN A 59 -9.69 -6.27 -11.00
N ALA A 60 -8.44 -5.76 -11.00
CA ALA A 60 -8.12 -4.37 -11.26
C ALA A 60 -8.36 -3.97 -12.73
N ALA A 61 -8.13 -4.91 -13.66
CA ALA A 61 -8.39 -4.76 -15.08
C ALA A 61 -9.89 -4.87 -15.44
N GLN A 62 -10.71 -5.50 -14.60
CA GLN A 62 -12.14 -5.76 -14.88
C GLN A 62 -13.06 -4.54 -14.74
N VAL A 63 -12.61 -3.40 -14.18
CA VAL A 63 -13.46 -2.20 -14.13
C VAL A 63 -12.80 -1.05 -14.89
N PRO A 64 -13.24 -0.77 -16.13
CA PRO A 64 -12.80 0.40 -16.88
C PRO A 64 -12.90 1.66 -16.00
N GLY A 65 -11.86 2.50 -15.95
CA GLY A 65 -11.85 3.74 -15.19
C GLY A 65 -11.37 3.68 -13.74
N ALA A 66 -11.41 2.52 -13.07
CA ALA A 66 -10.87 2.36 -11.71
C ALA A 66 -9.37 2.72 -11.66
N THR A 67 -8.65 2.23 -12.65
CA THR A 67 -7.25 2.55 -12.90
C THR A 67 -7.05 4.03 -13.17
N ALA A 68 -7.97 4.70 -13.87
CA ALA A 68 -7.87 6.13 -14.15
C ALA A 68 -7.95 6.98 -12.87
N LEU A 69 -8.77 6.58 -11.89
CA LEU A 69 -8.87 7.29 -10.61
C LEU A 69 -7.56 7.20 -9.84
N LEU A 70 -7.00 5.99 -9.78
CA LEU A 70 -5.72 5.76 -9.15
C LEU A 70 -4.61 6.55 -9.85
N LEU A 71 -4.53 6.49 -11.18
CA LEU A 71 -3.51 7.22 -11.94
C LEU A 71 -3.62 8.73 -11.74
N GLU A 72 -4.82 9.30 -11.76
CA GLU A 72 -5.00 10.73 -11.50
C GLU A 72 -4.58 11.07 -10.06
N ALA A 73 -4.92 10.27 -9.06
CA ALA A 73 -4.46 10.50 -7.68
C ALA A 73 -2.92 10.42 -7.56
N LEU A 74 -2.30 9.47 -8.26
CA LEU A 74 -0.85 9.29 -8.28
C LEU A 74 -0.11 10.47 -8.90
N ARG A 75 -0.71 11.14 -9.89
CA ARG A 75 -0.15 12.34 -10.55
C ARG A 75 0.12 13.47 -9.57
N TRP A 76 -0.63 13.54 -8.47
CA TRP A 76 -0.53 14.58 -7.45
C TRP A 76 0.36 14.19 -6.25
N ARG A 77 1.00 13.02 -6.26
CA ARG A 77 1.88 12.60 -5.17
C ARG A 77 2.95 13.68 -4.88
N GLY A 78 3.18 13.96 -3.60
CA GLY A 78 4.11 14.99 -3.13
C GLY A 78 3.54 16.41 -3.09
N HIS A 79 2.37 16.68 -3.70
CA HIS A 79 1.78 18.02 -3.68
C HIS A 79 1.14 18.31 -2.32
N THR A 80 1.21 19.58 -1.92
CA THR A 80 0.55 20.13 -0.74
C THR A 80 -0.86 20.62 -1.06
N ALA A 81 -1.69 20.82 -0.03
CA ALA A 81 -3.02 21.42 -0.16
C ALA A 81 -3.02 22.73 -0.95
N LYS A 82 -2.02 23.60 -0.71
CA LYS A 82 -1.88 24.90 -1.38
C LYS A 82 -1.65 24.75 -2.88
N GLN A 83 -0.82 23.80 -3.30
CA GLN A 83 -0.54 23.54 -4.73
C GLN A 83 -1.75 22.95 -5.46
N ILE A 84 -2.59 22.20 -4.73
CA ILE A 84 -3.85 21.64 -5.26
C ILE A 84 -4.97 22.70 -5.27
N GLY A 85 -4.87 23.74 -4.45
CA GLY A 85 -5.87 24.80 -4.32
C GLY A 85 -7.01 24.45 -3.36
N VAL A 86 -6.74 23.65 -2.32
CA VAL A 86 -7.70 23.29 -1.27
C VAL A 86 -7.22 23.79 0.10
N PRO A 87 -8.10 23.91 1.11
CA PRO A 87 -7.69 24.30 2.47
C PRO A 87 -6.66 23.32 3.05
N SER A 88 -5.74 23.79 3.89
CA SER A 88 -4.63 22.99 4.42
C SER A 88 -4.97 22.07 5.59
N GLN A 89 -6.16 22.22 6.17
CA GLN A 89 -6.63 21.43 7.32
C GLN A 89 -7.64 20.37 6.88
N LEU A 90 -7.48 19.14 7.38
CA LEU A 90 -8.41 18.02 7.21
C LEU A 90 -8.82 17.75 5.75
N TRP A 91 -7.88 17.87 4.82
CA TRP A 91 -8.15 17.97 3.38
C TRP A 91 -8.11 16.64 2.61
N CYS A 92 -8.22 15.51 3.31
CA CYS A 92 -8.25 14.20 2.65
C CYS A 92 -9.46 14.04 1.72
N ALA A 93 -10.65 14.47 2.17
CA ALA A 93 -11.86 14.45 1.36
C ALA A 93 -11.85 15.52 0.27
N ASP A 94 -11.30 16.71 0.56
CA ASP A 94 -11.12 17.77 -0.46
C ASP A 94 -10.25 17.27 -1.61
N PHE A 95 -9.13 16.60 -1.30
CA PHE A 95 -8.29 15.95 -2.30
C PHE A 95 -9.06 14.89 -3.09
N MET A 96 -9.84 14.02 -2.44
CA MET A 96 -10.63 13.01 -3.14
C MET A 96 -11.67 13.62 -4.08
N ASN A 97 -12.38 14.67 -3.64
CA ASN A 97 -13.31 15.40 -4.50
C ASN A 97 -12.59 16.06 -5.69
N PHE A 98 -11.40 16.63 -5.45
CA PHE A 98 -10.56 17.20 -6.49
C PHE A 98 -10.13 16.17 -7.54
N VAL A 99 -9.62 15.01 -7.10
CA VAL A 99 -9.20 13.93 -8.00
C VAL A 99 -10.41 13.43 -8.81
N LEU A 100 -11.55 13.17 -8.17
CA LEU A 100 -12.75 12.72 -8.87
C LEU A 100 -13.22 13.73 -9.92
N LYS A 101 -13.19 15.03 -9.58
CA LYS A 101 -13.52 16.12 -10.52
C LYS A 101 -12.55 16.16 -11.71
N ARG A 102 -11.25 16.05 -11.46
CA ARG A 102 -10.24 16.03 -12.54
C ARG A 102 -10.33 14.80 -13.39
N ALA A 103 -10.72 13.69 -12.79
CA ALA A 103 -10.98 12.48 -13.50
C ALA A 103 -12.27 12.62 -14.34
N GLY A 104 -13.17 13.56 -14.06
CA GLY A 104 -14.35 13.84 -14.89
C GLY A 104 -15.66 13.43 -14.23
N GLY A 105 -15.60 12.80 -13.06
CA GLY A 105 -16.78 12.51 -12.25
C GLY A 105 -17.15 13.64 -11.30
N LYS A 106 -18.27 13.46 -10.59
CA LYS A 106 -18.68 14.33 -9.48
C LYS A 106 -18.22 13.69 -8.17
N GLY A 107 -17.58 14.46 -7.30
CA GLY A 107 -17.29 14.02 -5.92
C GLY A 107 -18.54 14.00 -5.05
N THR A 108 -18.38 13.70 -3.75
CA THR A 108 -19.49 13.80 -2.77
C THR A 108 -19.84 15.25 -2.43
N GLY A 109 -18.94 16.21 -2.72
CA GLY A 109 -19.07 17.61 -2.34
C GLY A 109 -18.89 17.88 -0.84
N SER A 110 -18.69 16.83 -0.05
CA SER A 110 -18.49 16.91 1.40
C SER A 110 -17.01 16.85 1.76
N ARG A 111 -16.62 17.60 2.79
CA ARG A 111 -15.28 17.54 3.41
C ARG A 111 -15.12 16.37 4.39
N ALA A 112 -16.18 15.59 4.62
CA ALA A 112 -16.13 14.42 5.48
C ALA A 112 -15.67 13.18 4.72
N ALA A 113 -14.61 12.52 5.18
CA ALA A 113 -14.13 11.25 4.60
C ALA A 113 -15.21 10.15 4.57
N ARG A 114 -16.08 10.11 5.60
CA ARG A 114 -17.19 9.15 5.69
C ARG A 114 -18.28 9.34 4.63
N SER A 115 -18.36 10.51 3.99
CA SER A 115 -19.32 10.74 2.90
C SER A 115 -19.13 9.76 1.74
N PHE A 116 -17.91 9.25 1.55
CA PHE A 116 -17.59 8.32 0.48
C PHE A 116 -18.15 6.91 0.68
N LEU A 117 -18.65 6.55 1.87
CA LEU A 117 -19.27 5.24 2.13
C LEU A 117 -20.52 5.00 1.27
N LYS A 118 -21.20 6.07 0.85
CA LYS A 118 -22.41 6.02 0.01
C LYS A 118 -22.17 6.49 -1.42
N TYR A 119 -20.90 6.67 -1.81
CA TYR A 119 -20.55 7.28 -3.09
C TYR A 119 -20.80 6.37 -4.30
N GLY A 120 -20.69 5.06 -4.10
CA GLY A 120 -20.85 4.07 -5.15
C GLY A 120 -21.03 2.68 -4.56
N LYS A 121 -20.60 1.65 -5.30
CA LYS A 121 -20.83 0.26 -4.92
C LYS A 121 -19.87 -0.17 -3.81
N LEU A 122 -20.39 -0.62 -2.67
CA LEU A 122 -19.58 -1.24 -1.62
C LEU A 122 -18.93 -2.54 -2.12
N LEU A 123 -17.71 -2.79 -1.66
CA LEU A 123 -16.91 -3.97 -1.98
C LEU A 123 -16.56 -4.74 -0.71
N ASP A 124 -16.45 -6.06 -0.83
CA ASP A 124 -16.09 -6.96 0.27
C ASP A 124 -14.58 -6.93 0.61
N GLY A 125 -13.78 -6.22 -0.18
CA GLY A 125 -12.33 -6.16 0.02
C GLY A 125 -11.62 -5.10 -0.80
N PRO A 126 -10.31 -4.90 -0.56
CA PRO A 126 -9.51 -3.91 -1.27
C PRO A 126 -9.38 -4.30 -2.74
N ARG A 127 -9.74 -3.37 -3.62
CA ARG A 127 -9.52 -3.47 -5.08
C ARG A 127 -8.78 -2.23 -5.55
N VAL A 128 -7.81 -2.41 -6.45
CA VAL A 128 -7.10 -1.28 -7.08
C VAL A 128 -8.11 -0.32 -7.71
N GLY A 129 -7.96 0.98 -7.43
CA GLY A 129 -8.88 2.02 -7.90
C GLY A 129 -10.13 2.21 -7.05
N ALA A 130 -10.41 1.33 -6.09
CA ALA A 130 -11.48 1.56 -5.12
C ALA A 130 -11.11 2.69 -4.15
N ILE A 131 -12.12 3.34 -3.60
CA ILE A 131 -11.98 4.32 -2.53
C ILE A 131 -12.03 3.58 -1.19
N ALA A 132 -10.98 3.65 -0.40
CA ALA A 132 -10.98 3.13 0.97
C ALA A 132 -11.34 4.26 1.94
N ILE A 133 -12.27 3.97 2.85
CA ILE A 133 -12.65 4.87 3.93
C ILE A 133 -12.12 4.27 5.22
N LEU A 134 -11.36 5.06 5.98
CA LEU A 134 -10.75 4.64 7.24
C LEU A 134 -11.37 5.35 8.44
N TYR A 135 -11.43 4.63 9.54
CA TYR A 135 -11.77 5.13 10.87
C TYR A 135 -10.64 6.00 11.45
N ARG A 136 -11.03 7.15 12.00
CA ARG A 136 -10.19 8.05 12.82
C ARG A 136 -10.98 8.61 14.01
N GLY A 137 -11.75 7.77 14.69
CA GLY A 137 -12.63 8.19 15.78
C GLY A 137 -14.11 8.28 15.36
N PRO A 138 -15.01 8.60 16.31
CA PRO A 138 -16.46 8.55 16.09
C PRO A 138 -16.92 9.51 14.99
N ASN A 139 -16.33 10.70 14.94
CA ASN A 139 -16.75 11.76 14.01
C ASN A 139 -15.76 12.03 12.86
N ASN A 140 -14.53 11.50 12.93
CA ASN A 140 -13.50 11.72 11.91
C ASN A 140 -13.18 10.46 11.13
N GLY A 141 -12.70 10.64 9.90
CA GLY A 141 -12.22 9.56 9.05
C GLY A 141 -11.03 9.98 8.21
N HIS A 142 -10.54 9.05 7.41
CA HIS A 142 -9.58 9.29 6.35
C HIS A 142 -10.05 8.61 5.08
N VAL A 143 -9.64 9.10 3.92
CA VAL A 143 -10.05 8.55 2.64
C VAL A 143 -8.90 8.59 1.65
N GLY A 144 -8.79 7.58 0.81
CA GLY A 144 -7.79 7.48 -0.24
C GLY A 144 -8.16 6.45 -1.29
N VAL A 145 -7.43 6.45 -2.40
CA VAL A 145 -7.60 5.46 -3.47
C VAL A 145 -6.68 4.28 -3.19
N VAL A 146 -7.21 3.06 -3.31
CA VAL A 146 -6.45 1.82 -3.14
C VAL A 146 -5.50 1.65 -4.33
N ARG A 147 -4.21 1.59 -4.04
CA ARG A 147 -3.17 1.19 -5.01
C ARG A 147 -2.99 -0.32 -5.06
N GLY A 148 -3.24 -1.00 -3.96
CA GLY A 148 -3.05 -2.44 -3.78
C GLY A 148 -3.04 -2.79 -2.29
N THR A 149 -2.49 -3.95 -1.95
CA THR A 149 -2.28 -4.39 -0.56
C THR A 149 -0.82 -4.76 -0.33
N ASP A 150 -0.38 -4.72 0.93
CA ASP A 150 0.88 -5.35 1.33
C ASP A 150 0.74 -6.88 1.43
N GLY A 151 1.81 -7.56 1.84
CA GLY A 151 1.81 -9.02 2.02
C GLY A 151 0.93 -9.53 3.17
N GLN A 152 0.36 -8.65 4.00
CA GLN A 152 -0.51 -8.98 5.13
C GLN A 152 -1.99 -8.63 4.85
N GLY A 153 -2.29 -8.11 3.66
CA GLY A 153 -3.63 -7.67 3.26
C GLY A 153 -3.99 -6.27 3.74
N ASN A 154 -3.03 -5.50 4.25
CA ASN A 154 -3.27 -4.10 4.60
C ASN A 154 -3.35 -3.26 3.32
N PRO A 155 -4.38 -2.42 3.15
CA PRO A 155 -4.49 -1.57 1.98
C PRO A 155 -3.36 -0.52 1.92
N ILE A 156 -2.79 -0.36 0.73
CA ILE A 156 -1.87 0.72 0.37
C ILE A 156 -2.70 1.79 -0.33
N LEU A 157 -2.80 2.97 0.27
CA LEU A 157 -3.64 4.06 -0.22
C LEU A 157 -2.81 5.24 -0.72
N ILE A 158 -3.24 5.87 -1.80
CA ILE A 158 -2.83 7.24 -2.17
C ILE A 158 -3.89 8.21 -1.63
N SER A 159 -3.47 9.16 -0.80
CA SER A 159 -4.38 10.12 -0.15
C SER A 159 -3.72 11.46 0.11
N GLY A 160 -4.50 12.53 0.06
CA GLY A 160 -4.12 13.84 0.57
C GLY A 160 -4.15 13.87 2.10
N ASN A 161 -3.54 14.88 2.69
CA ASN A 161 -3.47 15.07 4.14
C ASN A 161 -2.84 13.89 4.90
N HIS A 162 -1.89 13.19 4.26
CA HIS A 162 -0.99 12.29 4.99
C HIS A 162 0.26 13.09 5.34
N GLY A 163 0.24 13.74 6.51
CA GLY A 163 1.14 14.86 6.77
C GLY A 163 0.73 16.07 5.92
N PRO A 164 1.68 16.89 5.44
CA PRO A 164 1.36 18.09 4.65
C PRO A 164 1.10 17.83 3.16
N THR A 165 1.21 16.58 2.69
CA THR A 165 1.23 16.24 1.25
C THR A 165 0.28 15.09 0.88
N VAL A 166 0.14 14.89 -0.43
CA VAL A 166 -0.38 13.66 -1.03
C VAL A 166 0.69 12.57 -0.95
N MET A 167 0.38 11.45 -0.30
CA MET A 167 1.35 10.37 -0.11
C MET A 167 0.71 8.99 -0.23
N GLN A 168 1.54 8.00 -0.59
CA GLN A 168 1.19 6.60 -0.51
C GLN A 168 1.53 6.06 0.88
N SER A 169 0.58 5.39 1.53
CA SER A 169 0.81 4.80 2.84
C SER A 169 -0.02 3.55 3.05
N THR A 170 0.56 2.60 3.79
CA THR A 170 -0.12 1.39 4.22
C THR A 170 -0.92 1.67 5.49
N TYR A 171 -2.14 1.15 5.56
CA TYR A 171 -3.00 1.28 6.74
C TYR A 171 -3.47 -0.09 7.22
N PRO A 172 -3.54 -0.33 8.55
CA PRO A 172 -4.12 -1.55 9.10
C PRO A 172 -5.54 -1.77 8.57
N LYS A 173 -5.85 -2.98 8.10
CA LYS A 173 -7.18 -3.32 7.55
C LYS A 173 -8.30 -3.15 8.58
N GLU A 174 -8.00 -3.25 9.87
CA GLU A 174 -8.92 -3.07 10.99
C GLU A 174 -9.43 -1.64 11.09
N ARG A 175 -8.72 -0.68 10.48
CA ARG A 175 -9.16 0.71 10.40
C ARG A 175 -10.12 0.94 9.25
N VAL A 176 -10.34 -0.01 8.36
CA VAL A 176 -11.17 0.21 7.18
C VAL A 176 -12.64 0.11 7.58
N LEU A 177 -13.39 1.16 7.27
CA LEU A 177 -14.85 1.20 7.40
C LEU A 177 -15.55 0.62 6.18
N GLY A 178 -14.90 0.71 5.01
CA GLY A 178 -15.41 0.13 3.78
C GLY A 178 -14.54 0.46 2.57
N TYR A 179 -14.71 -0.34 1.53
CA TYR A 179 -14.18 -0.08 0.19
C TYR A 179 -15.35 0.23 -0.72
N VAL A 180 -15.24 1.31 -1.50
CA VAL A 180 -16.29 1.77 -2.39
C VAL A 180 -15.73 1.92 -3.78
N MET A 181 -16.35 1.23 -4.72
CA MET A 181 -16.10 1.44 -6.13
C MET A 181 -16.86 2.68 -6.61
N PRO A 182 -16.19 3.62 -7.32
CA PRO A 182 -16.89 4.72 -7.97
C PRO A 182 -18.00 4.20 -8.89
N PRO A 183 -19.12 4.94 -9.03
CA PRO A 183 -20.20 4.52 -9.91
C PRO A 183 -19.79 4.55 -11.39
N ASP A 184 -20.41 3.71 -12.21
CA ASP A 184 -20.01 3.49 -13.61
C ASP A 184 -19.99 4.78 -14.44
N TYR A 185 -20.91 5.71 -14.19
CA TYR A 185 -20.94 7.00 -14.90
C TYR A 185 -19.68 7.84 -14.68
N VAL A 186 -19.10 7.80 -13.47
CA VAL A 186 -17.82 8.47 -13.17
C VAL A 186 -16.72 7.83 -14.00
N LEU A 187 -16.72 6.50 -14.09
CA LEU A 187 -15.70 5.74 -14.81
C LEU A 187 -15.77 5.92 -16.34
N HIS A 188 -16.97 6.02 -16.91
CA HIS A 188 -17.16 6.31 -18.33
C HIS A 188 -16.74 7.74 -18.70
N GLU A 189 -17.13 8.74 -17.90
CA GLU A 189 -16.69 10.13 -18.07
C GLU A 189 -15.16 10.25 -17.94
N MET A 190 -14.57 9.49 -17.01
CA MET A 190 -13.12 9.38 -16.85
C MET A 190 -12.42 8.78 -18.05
N ALA A 191 -12.92 7.65 -18.55
CA ALA A 191 -12.36 7.02 -19.74
C ALA A 191 -12.47 7.95 -20.96
N ALA A 192 -13.52 8.76 -21.06
CA ALA A 192 -13.68 9.76 -22.12
C ALA A 192 -12.73 10.96 -21.93
N ALA A 193 -12.60 11.48 -20.71
CA ALA A 193 -11.71 12.59 -20.39
C ALA A 193 -10.24 12.23 -20.60
N ALA A 194 -9.82 11.03 -20.17
CA ALA A 194 -8.46 10.51 -20.38
C ALA A 194 -8.13 10.36 -21.87
N ARG A 195 -9.08 9.85 -22.68
CA ARG A 195 -8.94 9.79 -24.14
C ARG A 195 -8.78 11.18 -24.75
N LYS A 196 -9.56 12.16 -24.29
CA LYS A 196 -9.50 13.55 -24.76
C LYS A 196 -8.18 14.24 -24.40
N SER A 197 -7.64 13.99 -23.20
CA SER A 197 -6.34 14.54 -22.81
C SER A 197 -5.17 13.88 -23.56
N ALA A 198 -5.28 12.58 -23.89
CA ALA A 198 -4.26 11.87 -24.67
C ALA A 198 -4.25 12.25 -26.16
N SER A 199 -5.33 12.84 -26.69
CA SER A 199 -5.42 13.32 -28.07
C SER A 199 -5.12 14.81 -28.24
N ALA A 200 -4.89 15.53 -27.14
CA ALA A 200 -4.64 16.97 -27.13
C ALA A 200 -3.15 17.32 -26.98
N GLU A 201 -2.28 16.31 -26.98
CA GLU A 201 -0.82 16.37 -26.95
C GLU A 201 -0.28 15.74 -28.24
#